data_AF-A0A7S0WBE8-F1
#
_entry.id   AF-A0A7S0WBE8-F1
#
_cell.length_a   1.000
_cell.length_b   1.000
_cell.length_c   1.000
_cell.angle_alpha   90.00
_cell.angle_beta   90.00
_cell.angle_gamma   90.00
#
_symmetry.space_group_name_H-M   'P 1'
#
loop_
_entity.id
_entity.type
_entity.pdbx_description
1 polymer ?
#
loop_
_entity_poly.entity_id
_entity_poly.type
_entity_poly.pdbx_seq_one_letter_code
_entity_poly.pdbx_strand_id
1 'polypeptide(L)'
;TGYDTPFDRLYKAAPESGRQMILVNLAFQLWDFLISLNRKELNSPEMLAHHALAATLCAIGLHIGFVQYYGIYFLGVTEVSSLPLVYVDAAKFYPEMQRARPGMDLAFKVMFGLSFIAVRDVYFIKYSITLWKDSWSVLSDGSALYPKMTVGFL
;
A
#
# COMPACT_ATOMS: atom_id res chain seq x y z
N THR A 1 17.53 -0.95 -13.65
CA THR A 1 16.75 -1.71 -14.65
C THR A 1 17.04 -3.20 -14.46
N GLY A 2 16.12 -4.09 -14.83
CA GLY A 2 16.15 -5.50 -14.45
C GLY A 2 14.85 -6.05 -13.86
N TYR A 3 13.71 -5.44 -14.19
CA TYR A 3 12.34 -5.88 -13.85
C TYR A 3 11.50 -5.95 -15.13
N ASP A 4 12.14 -6.39 -16.21
CA ASP A 4 11.63 -6.21 -17.57
C ASP A 4 10.65 -7.34 -17.92
N THR A 5 10.78 -8.50 -17.29
CA THR A 5 9.88 -9.65 -17.47
C THR A 5 8.83 -9.74 -16.35
N PRO A 6 7.67 -10.37 -16.60
CA PRO A 6 6.70 -10.73 -15.56
C PRO A 6 7.33 -11.51 -14.41
N PHE A 7 8.17 -12.49 -14.73
CA PHE A 7 8.87 -13.30 -13.75
C PHE A 7 9.76 -12.46 -12.84
N ASP A 8 10.56 -11.55 -13.41
CA ASP A 8 11.41 -10.65 -12.62
C ASP A 8 10.59 -9.74 -11.71
N ARG A 9 9.48 -9.17 -12.19
CA ARG A 9 8.60 -8.32 -11.35
C ARG A 9 7.97 -9.08 -10.20
N LEU A 10 7.67 -10.37 -10.36
CA LEU A 10 7.07 -11.17 -9.31
C LEU A 10 8.07 -11.74 -8.31
N TYR A 11 9.28 -12.11 -8.74
CA TYR A 11 10.18 -12.94 -7.92
C TYR A 11 11.57 -12.36 -7.70
N LYS A 12 12.00 -11.37 -8.49
CA LYS A 12 13.30 -10.75 -8.26
C LYS A 12 13.22 -9.86 -7.02
N ALA A 13 14.18 -10.04 -6.12
CA ALA A 13 14.24 -9.27 -4.89
C ALA A 13 14.37 -7.77 -5.17
N ALA A 14 13.47 -6.98 -4.58
CA ALA A 14 13.51 -5.52 -4.62
C ALA A 14 14.86 -5.00 -4.09
N PRO A 15 15.32 -3.81 -4.55
CA PRO A 15 16.40 -3.12 -3.87
C PRO A 15 16.11 -2.98 -2.37
N GLU A 16 17.17 -2.88 -1.58
CA GLU A 16 17.06 -2.84 -0.11
C GLU A 16 16.09 -1.77 0.39
N SER A 17 16.10 -0.57 -0.23
CA SER A 17 15.15 0.50 0.10
C SER A 17 13.69 0.10 -0.10
N GLY A 18 13.38 -0.70 -1.12
CA GLY A 18 12.04 -1.22 -1.36
C GLY A 18 11.64 -2.27 -0.32
N ARG A 19 12.56 -3.16 0.04
CA ARG A 19 12.35 -4.16 1.11
C ARG A 19 12.13 -3.50 2.47
N GLN A 20 12.89 -2.44 2.77
CA GLN A 20 12.71 -1.64 3.99
C GLN A 20 11.33 -0.98 4.05
N MET A 21 10.81 -0.47 2.92
CA MET A 21 9.44 0.04 2.87
C MET A 21 8.41 -1.03 3.25
N ILE A 22 8.54 -2.24 2.73
CA ILE A 22 7.65 -3.37 3.07
C ILE A 22 7.79 -3.73 4.56
N LEU A 23 8.99 -3.69 5.12
CA LEU A 23 9.23 -3.96 6.54
C LEU A 23 8.60 -2.90 7.44
N VAL A 24 8.73 -1.62 7.09
CA VAL A 24 8.07 -0.53 7.81
C VAL A 24 6.56 -0.66 7.74
N ASN A 25 6.01 -0.99 6.57
CA ASN A 25 4.57 -1.22 6.42
C ASN A 25 4.11 -2.42 7.25
N LEU A 26 4.86 -3.54 7.26
CA LEU A 26 4.55 -4.68 8.14
C LEU A 26 4.47 -4.27 9.62
N ALA A 27 5.48 -3.53 10.10
CA ALA A 27 5.50 -3.06 11.48
C ALA A 27 4.31 -2.14 11.79
N PHE A 28 3.98 -1.25 10.85
CA PHE A 28 2.82 -0.36 10.97
C PHE A 28 1.50 -1.14 11.02
N GLN A 29 1.25 -2.06 10.09
CA GLN A 29 0.01 -2.84 10.02
C GLN A 29 -0.18 -3.72 11.27
N LEU A 30 0.91 -4.30 11.79
CA LEU A 30 0.85 -5.07 13.04
C LEU A 30 0.51 -4.18 14.23
N TRP A 31 1.18 -3.03 14.35
CA TRP A 31 0.90 -2.08 15.42
C TRP A 31 -0.55 -1.56 15.35
N ASP A 32 -1.01 -1.17 14.15
CA ASP A 32 -2.33 -0.58 13.93
C ASP A 32 -3.45 -1.60 14.15
N PHE A 33 -3.25 -2.85 13.73
CA PHE A 33 -4.17 -3.94 14.07
C PHE A 33 -4.30 -4.11 15.58
N LEU A 34 -3.17 -4.20 16.30
CA LEU A 34 -3.16 -4.43 17.75
C LEU A 34 -3.78 -3.27 18.55
N ILE A 35 -3.49 -2.02 18.18
CA ILE A 35 -4.06 -0.86 18.87
C ILE A 35 -5.56 -0.71 18.57
N SER A 36 -5.99 -1.11 17.36
CA SER A 36 -7.38 -1.01 16.93
C SER A 36 -8.29 -1.98 17.65
N LEU A 37 -7.86 -3.20 18.00
CA LEU A 37 -8.70 -4.22 18.66
C LEU A 37 -9.51 -3.70 19.87
N ASN A 38 -8.93 -2.77 20.63
CA ASN A 38 -9.53 -2.23 21.86
C ASN A 38 -10.20 -0.87 21.68
N ARG A 39 -10.34 -0.37 20.44
CA ARG A 39 -10.91 0.94 20.11
C ARG A 39 -12.12 0.77 19.21
N LYS A 40 -13.32 1.02 19.73
CA LYS A 40 -14.58 0.79 19.00
C LYS A 40 -14.68 1.61 17.71
N GLU A 41 -13.99 2.74 17.67
CA GLU A 41 -13.94 3.63 16.52
C GLU A 41 -13.05 3.10 15.38
N LEU A 42 -12.15 2.15 15.69
CA LEU A 42 -11.13 1.63 14.77
C LEU A 42 -11.25 0.12 14.52
N ASN A 43 -12.05 -0.60 15.30
CA ASN A 43 -12.11 -2.06 15.28
C ASN A 43 -13.21 -2.65 14.36
N SER A 44 -13.63 -1.91 13.34
CA SER A 44 -14.57 -2.48 12.38
C SER A 44 -13.98 -3.76 11.78
N PRO A 45 -14.78 -4.83 11.57
CA PRO A 45 -14.26 -6.08 11.03
C PRO A 45 -13.52 -5.90 9.71
N GLU A 46 -13.99 -4.97 8.87
CA GLU A 46 -13.36 -4.60 7.61
C GLU A 46 -11.95 -4.02 7.81
N MET A 47 -11.77 -3.07 8.72
CA MET A 47 -10.47 -2.46 8.98
C MET A 47 -9.50 -3.45 9.62
N LEU A 48 -9.97 -4.27 10.57
CA LEU A 48 -9.15 -5.33 11.15
C LEU A 48 -8.71 -6.35 10.09
N ALA A 49 -9.62 -6.78 9.21
CA ALA A 49 -9.28 -7.67 8.10
C ALA A 49 -8.29 -7.00 7.14
N HIS A 50 -8.48 -5.72 6.83
CA HIS A 50 -7.57 -4.96 5.98
C HIS A 50 -6.14 -4.97 6.53
N HIS A 51 -5.95 -4.61 7.80
CA HIS A 51 -4.62 -4.59 8.43
C HIS A 51 -4.00 -5.98 8.51
N ALA A 52 -4.79 -7.00 8.86
CA ALA A 52 -4.32 -8.38 8.93
C ALA A 52 -3.87 -8.91 7.55
N LEU A 53 -4.64 -8.63 6.50
CA LEU A 53 -4.28 -9.01 5.13
C LEU A 53 -3.06 -8.23 4.65
N ALA A 54 -3.00 -6.92 4.88
CA ALA A 54 -1.85 -6.09 4.52
C ALA A 54 -0.57 -6.57 5.23
N ALA A 55 -0.61 -6.86 6.53
CA ALA A 55 0.50 -7.43 7.27
C ALA A 55 0.91 -8.80 6.70
N THR A 56 -0.05 -9.67 6.40
CA THR A 56 0.21 -10.98 5.82
C THR A 56 0.92 -10.87 4.46
N LEU A 57 0.46 -9.95 3.60
CA LEU A 57 1.08 -9.67 2.30
C LEU A 57 2.52 -9.17 2.47
N CYS A 58 2.77 -8.27 3.42
CA CYS A 58 4.13 -7.80 3.71
C CYS A 58 5.04 -8.93 4.21
N ALA A 59 4.54 -9.78 5.11
CA ALA A 59 5.29 -10.92 5.65
C ALA A 59 5.64 -11.94 4.56
N ILE A 60 4.68 -12.28 3.70
CA ILE A 60 4.91 -13.13 2.52
C ILE A 60 5.96 -12.48 1.62
N GLY A 61 5.78 -11.21 1.27
CA GLY A 61 6.70 -10.51 0.38
C GLY A 61 8.14 -10.50 0.90
N LEU A 62 8.34 -10.29 2.20
CA LEU A 62 9.66 -10.32 2.83
C LEU A 62 10.26 -11.73 2.93
N HIS A 63 9.43 -12.74 3.23
CA HIS A 63 9.90 -14.10 3.48
C HIS A 63 10.25 -14.85 2.19
N ILE A 64 9.38 -14.79 1.17
CA ILE A 64 9.54 -15.57 -0.07
C ILE A 64 9.94 -14.72 -1.28
N GLY A 65 10.10 -13.41 -1.12
CA GLY A 65 10.50 -12.52 -2.22
C GLY A 65 9.41 -12.24 -3.26
N PHE A 66 8.18 -12.71 -3.03
CA PHE A 66 7.07 -12.54 -3.96
C PHE A 66 6.55 -11.10 -3.96
N VAL A 67 6.27 -10.56 -5.16
CA VAL A 67 5.65 -9.24 -5.41
C VAL A 67 6.36 -8.03 -4.80
N GLN A 68 7.63 -8.15 -4.39
CA GLN A 68 8.37 -7.05 -3.75
C GLN A 68 8.48 -5.81 -4.65
N TYR A 69 8.62 -5.99 -5.97
CA TYR A 69 8.60 -4.90 -6.95
C TYR A 69 7.33 -4.04 -6.84
N TYR A 70 6.18 -4.70 -6.74
CA TYR A 70 4.87 -4.07 -6.60
C TYR A 70 4.65 -3.49 -5.20
N GLY A 71 5.27 -4.09 -4.18
CA GLY A 71 5.21 -3.64 -2.79
C GLY A 71 5.64 -2.18 -2.61
N ILE A 72 6.66 -1.71 -3.33
CA ILE A 72 7.09 -0.29 -3.27
C ILE A 72 5.92 0.65 -3.60
N TYR A 73 5.15 0.29 -4.62
CA TYR A 73 4.00 1.07 -5.04
C TYR A 73 2.85 0.92 -4.03
N PHE A 74 2.38 -0.31 -3.81
CA PHE A 74 1.17 -0.59 -3.02
C PHE A 74 1.29 -0.28 -1.53
N LEU A 75 2.51 -0.34 -0.98
CA LEU A 75 2.79 -0.17 0.45
C LEU A 75 3.57 1.12 0.74
N GLY A 76 3.89 1.92 -0.28
CA GLY A 76 4.69 3.13 -0.14
C GLY A 76 4.11 4.32 -0.90
N VAL A 77 4.12 4.25 -2.23
CA VAL A 77 3.66 5.37 -3.09
C VAL A 77 2.20 5.71 -2.80
N THR A 78 1.38 4.70 -2.61
CA THR A 78 -0.03 4.83 -2.25
C THR A 78 -0.24 5.69 -0.99
N GLU A 79 0.67 5.61 -0.01
CA GLU A 79 0.57 6.38 1.24
C GLU A 79 0.88 7.88 1.07
N VAL A 80 1.51 8.29 -0.04
CA VAL A 80 1.85 9.71 -0.28
C VAL A 80 0.59 10.58 -0.37
N SER A 81 -0.50 10.04 -0.93
CA SER A 81 -1.78 10.78 -0.98
C SER A 81 -2.37 11.03 0.40
N SER A 82 -1.95 10.31 1.44
CA SER A 82 -2.43 10.48 2.81
C SER A 82 -1.74 11.64 3.54
N LEU A 83 -0.58 12.10 3.07
CA LEU A 83 0.18 13.19 3.73
C LEU A 83 -0.62 14.51 3.81
N PRO A 84 -1.32 14.96 2.75
CA PRO A 84 -2.15 16.15 2.86
C PRO A 84 -3.35 15.95 3.79
N LEU A 85 -3.89 14.72 3.87
CA LEU A 85 -5.02 14.38 4.73
C LEU A 85 -4.65 14.51 6.22
N VAL A 86 -3.42 14.18 6.61
CA VAL A 86 -2.92 14.37 7.99
C VAL A 86 -3.07 15.82 8.43
N TYR A 87 -2.77 16.79 7.56
CA TYR A 87 -2.97 18.21 7.90
C TYR A 87 -4.46 18.53 8.09
N VAL A 88 -5.31 18.05 7.17
CA VAL A 88 -6.77 18.26 7.25
C VAL A 88 -7.32 17.70 8.56
N ASP A 89 -6.86 16.52 8.98
CA ASP A 89 -7.29 15.88 10.21
C ASP A 89 -6.76 16.62 11.45
N ALA A 90 -5.48 17.01 11.46
CA ALA A 90 -4.93 17.82 12.54
C ALA A 90 -5.71 19.15 12.69
N ALA A 91 -6.02 19.82 11.59
CA ALA A 91 -6.77 21.08 11.60
C ALA A 91 -8.21 20.94 12.16
N LYS A 92 -8.80 19.74 12.16
CA LYS A 92 -10.10 19.48 12.82
C LYS A 92 -10.00 19.53 14.34
N PHE A 93 -8.88 19.03 14.90
CA PHE A 93 -8.67 18.97 16.35
C PHE A 93 -7.99 20.22 16.92
N TYR A 94 -7.29 20.99 16.07
CA TYR A 94 -6.52 22.18 16.44
C TYR A 94 -6.99 23.42 15.65
N PRO A 95 -8.12 24.05 16.02
CA PRO A 95 -8.71 25.18 15.27
C PRO A 95 -7.80 26.41 15.13
N GLU A 96 -6.80 26.56 16.00
CA GLU A 96 -5.74 27.56 15.89
C GLU A 96 -4.94 27.43 14.58
N MET A 97 -4.77 26.22 14.03
CA MET A 97 -4.10 26.01 12.75
C MET A 97 -4.88 26.66 11.60
N GLN A 98 -6.21 26.58 11.65
CA GLN A 98 -7.08 27.20 10.65
C GLN A 98 -7.13 28.72 10.80
N ARG A 99 -7.18 29.22 12.05
CA ARG A 99 -7.16 30.66 12.34
C ARG A 99 -5.85 31.32 11.94
N ALA A 100 -4.72 30.64 12.12
CA ALA A 100 -3.40 31.16 11.78
C ALA A 100 -3.19 31.30 10.26
N ARG A 101 -3.74 30.38 9.45
CA ARG A 101 -3.66 30.44 7.98
C ARG A 101 -5.00 30.08 7.31
N PRO A 102 -5.90 31.07 7.17
CA PRO A 102 -7.15 30.89 6.45
C PRO A 102 -6.90 30.43 5.01
N GLY A 103 -7.63 29.42 4.55
CA GLY A 103 -7.49 28.84 3.21
C GLY A 103 -6.51 27.66 3.10
N MET A 104 -5.67 27.42 4.11
CA MET A 104 -4.77 26.26 4.07
C MET A 104 -5.53 24.93 4.17
N ASP A 105 -6.61 24.88 4.95
CA ASP A 105 -7.51 23.72 5.00
C ASP A 105 -8.06 23.35 3.60
N LEU A 106 -8.56 24.33 2.84
CA LEU A 106 -9.04 24.10 1.48
C LEU A 106 -7.90 23.64 0.55
N ALA A 107 -6.72 24.26 0.64
CA ALA A 107 -5.58 23.86 -0.17
C ALA A 107 -5.18 22.40 0.08
N PHE A 108 -5.10 21.97 1.34
CA PHE A 108 -4.77 20.59 1.69
C PHE A 108 -5.85 19.59 1.30
N LYS A 109 -7.14 19.96 1.38
CA LYS A 109 -8.24 19.14 0.85
C LYS A 109 -8.15 18.96 -0.67
N VAL A 110 -7.83 20.03 -1.41
CA VAL A 110 -7.63 19.97 -2.86
C VAL A 110 -6.40 19.11 -3.21
N MET A 111 -5.28 19.30 -2.50
CA MET A 111 -4.09 18.46 -2.67
C MET A 111 -4.38 16.99 -2.38
N PHE A 112 -5.12 16.70 -1.31
CA PHE A 112 -5.60 15.35 -1.01
C PHE A 112 -6.43 14.80 -2.17
N GLY A 113 -7.49 15.49 -2.60
CA GLY A 113 -8.37 14.99 -3.66
C GLY A 113 -7.64 14.71 -4.97
N LEU A 114 -6.77 15.63 -5.41
CA LEU A 114 -5.99 15.45 -6.64
C LEU A 114 -4.98 14.30 -6.53
N SER A 115 -4.26 14.22 -5.41
CA SER A 115 -3.27 13.15 -5.20
C SER A 115 -3.94 11.78 -5.01
N PHE A 116 -5.10 11.74 -4.37
CA PHE A 116 -5.89 10.52 -4.22
C PHE A 116 -6.32 9.97 -5.58
N ILE A 117 -6.93 10.79 -6.44
CA ILE A 117 -7.34 10.35 -7.78
C ILE A 117 -6.13 9.87 -8.59
N ALA A 118 -5.04 10.63 -8.59
CA ALA A 118 -3.86 10.24 -9.35
C ALA A 118 -3.26 8.91 -8.85
N VAL A 119 -3.02 8.80 -7.54
CA VAL A 119 -2.30 7.67 -6.96
C VAL A 119 -3.25 6.48 -6.70
N ARG A 120 -4.32 6.68 -5.96
CA ARG A 120 -5.21 5.59 -5.50
C ARG A 120 -6.21 5.15 -6.55
N ASP A 121 -6.59 5.99 -7.51
CA ASP A 121 -7.51 5.58 -8.59
C ASP A 121 -6.76 5.21 -9.87
N VAL A 122 -5.96 6.12 -10.43
CA VAL A 122 -5.33 5.89 -11.75
C VAL A 122 -4.15 4.93 -11.66
N TYR A 123 -3.13 5.28 -10.86
CA TYR A 123 -1.92 4.46 -10.79
C TYR A 123 -2.17 3.13 -10.09
N PHE A 124 -3.03 3.08 -9.07
CA PHE A 124 -3.34 1.83 -8.38
C PHE A 124 -3.95 0.81 -9.33
N ILE A 125 -4.97 1.21 -10.10
CA ILE A 125 -5.60 0.33 -11.09
C ILE A 125 -4.57 -0.14 -12.12
N LYS A 126 -3.71 0.78 -12.62
CA LYS A 126 -2.63 0.42 -13.55
C LYS A 126 -1.71 -0.66 -12.99
N TYR A 127 -1.21 -0.50 -11.76
CA TYR A 127 -0.29 -1.48 -11.17
C TYR A 127 -0.99 -2.78 -10.80
N SER A 128 -2.27 -2.75 -10.38
CA SER A 128 -3.06 -3.96 -10.12
C SER A 128 -3.27 -4.78 -11.38
N ILE A 129 -3.66 -4.13 -12.49
CA ILE A 129 -3.80 -4.80 -13.79
C ILE A 129 -2.46 -5.41 -14.22
N THR A 130 -1.34 -4.71 -14.01
CA THR A 130 -0.01 -5.20 -14.39
C THR A 130 0.39 -6.41 -13.53
N LEU A 131 0.18 -6.34 -12.22
CA LEU A 131 0.40 -7.46 -11.29
C LEU A 131 -0.41 -8.69 -11.72
N TRP A 132 -1.70 -8.53 -12.03
CA TRP A 132 -2.54 -9.66 -12.44
C TRP A 132 -2.14 -10.25 -13.79
N LYS A 133 -1.78 -9.39 -14.77
CA LYS A 133 -1.25 -9.86 -16.06
C LYS A 133 0.04 -10.65 -15.88
N ASP A 134 0.94 -10.18 -15.02
CA ASP A 134 2.18 -10.88 -14.76
C ASP A 134 1.93 -12.22 -14.06
N SER A 135 1.05 -12.23 -13.06
CA SER A 135 0.64 -13.44 -12.35
C SER A 135 0.04 -14.48 -13.30
N TRP A 136 -0.83 -14.06 -14.23
CA TRP A 136 -1.33 -14.98 -15.24
C TRP A 136 -0.27 -15.47 -16.21
N SER A 137 0.66 -14.60 -16.64
CA SER A 137 1.76 -15.00 -17.54
C SER A 137 2.61 -16.09 -16.91
N VAL A 138 3.06 -15.93 -15.66
CA VAL A 138 3.92 -16.95 -15.04
C VAL A 138 3.18 -18.25 -14.74
N LEU A 139 1.86 -18.19 -14.51
CA LEU A 139 1.02 -19.38 -14.33
C LEU A 139 0.77 -20.11 -15.65
N SER A 140 0.46 -19.39 -16.74
CA SER A 140 0.25 -19.98 -18.06
C SER A 140 1.51 -20.63 -18.61
N ASP A 141 2.66 -20.00 -18.36
CA ASP A 141 3.95 -20.45 -18.88
C ASP A 141 4.56 -21.57 -18.02
N GLY A 142 3.91 -21.94 -16.91
CA GLY A 142 4.40 -22.95 -15.95
C GLY A 142 5.66 -22.52 -15.19
N SER A 143 6.00 -21.23 -15.22
CA SER A 143 7.22 -20.67 -14.63
C SER A 143 7.04 -20.16 -13.20
N ALA A 144 5.81 -20.13 -12.68
CA ALA A 144 5.52 -19.67 -11.33
C ALA A 144 6.29 -20.45 -10.26
N LEU A 145 7.14 -19.76 -9.47
CA LEU A 145 7.87 -20.38 -8.35
C LEU A 145 6.93 -20.81 -7.21
N TYR A 146 5.84 -20.06 -7.01
CA TYR A 146 4.87 -20.28 -5.94
C TYR A 146 3.45 -20.31 -6.50
N PRO A 147 3.08 -21.33 -7.31
CA PRO A 147 1.85 -21.32 -8.09
C PRO A 147 0.58 -21.18 -7.24
N LYS A 148 0.51 -21.83 -6.06
CA LYS A 148 -0.61 -21.69 -5.13
C LYS A 148 -0.74 -20.27 -4.58
N MET A 149 0.39 -19.62 -4.27
CA MET A 149 0.40 -18.24 -3.79
C MET A 149 0.01 -17.27 -4.90
N THR A 150 0.51 -17.49 -6.12
CA THR A 150 0.19 -16.67 -7.28
C THR A 150 -1.30 -16.77 -7.64
N VAL A 151 -1.91 -17.96 -7.54
CA VAL A 151 -3.37 -18.13 -7.69
C VAL A 151 -4.14 -17.42 -6.58
N GLY A 152 -3.68 -17.49 -5.32
CA GLY A 152 -4.35 -16.82 -4.20
C GLY A 152 -4.37 -15.28 -4.27
N PHE A 153 -3.60 -14.68 -5.18
CA PHE A 153 -3.55 -13.23 -5.43
C PHE A 153 -4.50 -12.76 -6.55
N LEU A 154 -5.15 -13.69 -7.24
CA LEU A 154 -6.04 -13.47 -8.38
C LEU A 154 -7.50 -13.64 -7.96
#